data_AF-A0A3M1H9D8-F1
#
_entry.id   AF-A0A3M1H9D8-F1
#
_cell.length_a   1.000
_cell.length_b   1.000
_cell.length_c   1.000
_cell.angle_alpha   90.00
_cell.angle_beta   90.00
_cell.angle_gamma   90.00
#
_symmetry.space_group_name_H-M   'P 1'
#
loop_
_entity.id
_entity.type
_entity.pdbx_description
1 polymer ?
#
loop_
_entity_poly.entity_id
_entity_poly.type
_entity_poly.pdbx_seq_one_letter_code
_entity_poly.pdbx_strand_id
1 'polypeptide(L)'
;MKITIIRGKEQQTFTVKKTKGDTYLDVFDKIKEQDPTFTYRKNCRSGICGTCGCTVNGKATLACITLAQNNAVIGPRKGRVIRDLVVDEKKYFDELKTIKPFIIKNEEKDHVMMPSIVDRINHSQDCVLCAVCDDNSKDTPVKPSLIVKAWQYFVDTREAEKHEHITAIHEGLLKLTPRQIKSMETCPLHIPIASKAKELKRLLE
;
A
#
# COMPACT_ATOMS: atom_id res chain seq x y z
N MET A 1 -22.32 13.77 11.92
CA MET A 1 -21.70 12.45 12.14
C MET A 1 -20.63 12.58 13.21
N LYS A 2 -20.47 11.57 14.05
CA LYS A 2 -19.40 11.50 15.05
C LYS A 2 -18.22 10.72 14.48
N ILE A 3 -17.02 11.24 14.63
CA ILE A 3 -15.75 10.61 14.23
C ILE A 3 -14.77 10.74 15.38
N THR A 4 -14.12 9.64 15.72
CA THR A 4 -13.08 9.62 16.75
C THR A 4 -11.72 9.50 16.08
N ILE A 5 -10.82 10.44 16.35
CA ILE A 5 -9.43 10.42 15.86
C ILE A 5 -8.52 9.95 17.00
N ILE A 6 -7.66 8.97 16.72
CA ILE A 6 -6.57 8.55 17.62
C ILE A 6 -5.41 9.53 17.43
N ARG A 7 -5.04 10.25 18.49
CA ARG A 7 -3.95 11.23 18.53
C ARG A 7 -2.92 10.80 19.56
N GLY A 8 -1.93 10.01 19.13
CA GLY A 8 -0.97 9.40 20.05
C GLY A 8 -1.66 8.42 21.01
N LYS A 9 -1.62 8.72 22.32
CA LYS A 9 -2.30 7.92 23.36
C LYS A 9 -3.73 8.36 23.64
N GLU A 10 -4.14 9.50 23.09
CA GLU A 10 -5.45 10.10 23.34
C GLU A 10 -6.42 9.83 22.19
N GLN A 11 -7.71 9.96 22.47
CA GLN A 11 -8.77 9.92 21.48
C GLN A 11 -9.58 11.21 21.56
N GLN A 12 -9.84 11.83 20.42
CA GLN A 12 -10.63 13.05 20.33
C GLN A 12 -11.81 12.81 19.39
N THR A 13 -13.02 13.11 19.86
CA THR A 13 -14.25 12.91 19.07
C THR A 13 -14.75 14.24 18.53
N PHE A 14 -15.00 14.26 17.22
CA PHE A 14 -15.50 15.41 16.48
C PHE A 14 -16.92 15.15 15.99
N THR A 15 -17.74 16.20 16.01
CA THR A 15 -19.04 16.19 15.34
C THR A 15 -18.90 16.96 14.03
N VAL A 16 -19.02 16.25 12.91
CA VAL A 16 -18.81 16.79 11.57
C VAL A 16 -20.12 16.75 10.77
N LYS A 17 -20.43 17.80 10.02
CA LYS A 17 -21.57 17.80 9.09
C LYS A 17 -21.26 16.91 7.88
N LYS A 18 -21.89 15.74 7.82
CA LYS A 18 -21.75 14.79 6.70
C LYS A 18 -22.63 15.23 5.53
N THR A 19 -22.05 15.29 4.34
CA THR A 19 -22.76 15.43 3.06
C THR A 19 -22.77 14.10 2.33
N LYS A 20 -23.76 13.88 1.45
CA LYS A 20 -23.83 12.66 0.63
C LYS A 20 -22.59 12.59 -0.27
N GLY A 21 -21.89 11.46 -0.24
CA GLY A 21 -20.68 11.25 -1.04
C GLY A 21 -19.38 11.60 -0.32
N ASP A 22 -19.41 12.21 0.88
CA ASP A 22 -18.19 12.51 1.63
C ASP A 22 -17.33 11.27 1.85
N THR A 23 -16.07 11.38 1.48
CA THR A 23 -15.01 10.43 1.83
C THR A 23 -14.41 10.76 3.20
N TYR A 24 -13.61 9.86 3.76
CA TYR A 24 -12.89 10.18 5.00
C TYR A 24 -11.93 11.36 4.82
N LEU A 25 -11.39 11.58 3.62
CA LEU A 25 -10.54 12.74 3.37
C LEU A 25 -11.34 14.06 3.48
N ASP A 26 -12.57 14.10 2.95
CA ASP A 26 -13.44 15.29 3.09
C ASP A 26 -13.79 15.57 4.55
N VAL A 27 -13.95 14.50 5.34
CA VAL A 27 -14.15 14.61 6.78
C VAL A 27 -12.90 15.12 7.50
N PHE A 28 -11.70 14.71 7.07
CA PHE A 28 -10.44 15.21 7.64
C PHE A 28 -10.26 16.70 7.36
N ASP A 29 -10.63 17.17 6.17
CA ASP A 29 -10.63 18.58 5.81
C ASP A 29 -11.54 19.39 6.74
N LYS A 30 -12.77 18.89 7.00
CA LYS A 30 -13.71 19.53 7.93
C LYS A 30 -13.25 19.50 9.39
N ILE A 31 -12.60 18.42 9.83
CA ILE A 31 -12.01 18.35 11.18
C ILE A 31 -10.87 19.37 11.29
N LYS A 32 -10.05 19.53 10.25
CA LYS A 32 -8.95 20.51 10.23
C LYS A 32 -9.44 21.95 10.34
N GLU A 33 -10.59 22.27 9.74
CA GLU A 33 -11.24 23.57 9.89
C GLU A 33 -11.70 23.83 11.33
N GLN A 34 -12.16 22.79 12.05
CA GLN A 34 -12.56 22.87 13.46
C GLN A 34 -11.36 22.87 14.43
N ASP A 35 -10.33 22.09 14.11
CA ASP A 35 -9.09 21.97 14.87
C ASP A 35 -7.87 22.10 13.94
N PRO A 36 -7.29 23.30 13.85
CA PRO A 36 -6.10 23.57 13.05
C PRO A 36 -4.85 22.80 13.49
N THR A 37 -4.86 22.09 14.61
CA THR A 37 -3.72 21.28 15.06
C THR A 37 -3.75 19.86 14.48
N PHE A 38 -4.90 19.38 14.00
CA PHE A 38 -5.06 18.04 13.42
C PHE A 38 -4.18 17.87 12.18
N THR A 39 -3.42 16.79 12.08
CA THR A 39 -2.43 16.59 11.00
C THR A 39 -2.64 15.26 10.29
N TYR A 40 -2.67 15.30 8.97
CA TYR A 40 -2.78 14.14 8.10
C TYR A 40 -2.14 14.48 6.75
N ARG A 41 -1.88 13.44 5.95
CA ARG A 41 -1.29 13.57 4.61
C ARG A 41 -2.37 13.50 3.53
N LYS A 42 -2.35 14.41 2.56
CA LYS A 42 -3.26 14.41 1.40
C LYS A 42 -2.58 15.00 0.16
N ASN A 43 -3.08 14.61 -1.02
CA ASN A 43 -2.69 15.23 -2.29
C ASN A 43 -3.79 15.05 -3.37
N CYS A 44 -3.80 13.93 -4.11
CA CYS A 44 -4.56 13.79 -5.38
C CYS A 44 -6.09 13.72 -5.29
N ARG A 45 -6.66 13.32 -4.14
CA ARG A 45 -8.10 13.06 -3.94
C ARG A 45 -8.76 11.97 -4.84
N SER A 46 -7.99 11.21 -5.61
CA SER A 46 -8.51 10.22 -6.57
C SER A 46 -7.91 8.81 -6.43
N GLY A 47 -7.20 8.55 -5.34
CA GLY A 47 -6.58 7.24 -5.08
C GLY A 47 -5.24 6.98 -5.79
N ILE A 48 -4.70 7.93 -6.55
CA ILE A 48 -3.52 7.70 -7.40
C ILE A 48 -2.15 8.00 -6.72
N CYS A 49 -2.11 8.80 -5.65
CA CYS A 49 -0.84 9.19 -5.00
C CYS A 49 -0.46 8.33 -3.78
N GLY A 50 -1.37 7.51 -3.27
CA GLY A 50 -1.15 6.68 -2.06
C GLY A 50 -0.98 7.42 -0.72
N THR A 51 -1.00 8.76 -0.71
CA THR A 51 -0.56 9.60 0.43
C THR A 51 -1.52 9.64 1.62
N CYS A 52 -2.83 9.41 1.41
CA CYS A 52 -3.87 9.53 2.45
C CYS A 52 -4.17 8.21 3.17
N GLY A 53 -3.15 7.37 3.32
CA GLY A 53 -3.27 6.12 4.05
C GLY A 53 -3.58 6.36 5.53
N CYS A 54 -4.60 5.68 6.05
CA CYS A 54 -4.97 5.70 7.47
C CYS A 54 -5.66 4.38 7.85
N THR A 55 -5.99 4.20 9.11
CA THR A 55 -6.88 3.12 9.55
C THR A 55 -8.29 3.65 9.83
N VAL A 56 -9.30 2.88 9.44
CA VAL A 56 -10.72 3.09 9.74
C VAL A 56 -11.19 1.83 10.47
N ASN A 57 -11.63 1.98 11.71
CA ASN A 57 -12.05 0.87 12.58
C ASN A 57 -11.00 -0.25 12.62
N GLY A 58 -9.73 0.13 12.72
CA GLY A 58 -8.58 -0.79 12.79
C GLY A 58 -8.14 -1.41 11.44
N LYS A 59 -8.81 -1.10 10.32
CA LYS A 59 -8.41 -1.57 8.99
C LYS A 59 -7.79 -0.45 8.17
N ALA A 60 -6.62 -0.68 7.58
CA ALA A 60 -5.97 0.29 6.73
C ALA A 60 -6.74 0.52 5.42
N THR A 61 -6.78 1.77 4.95
CA THR A 61 -7.43 2.17 3.70
C THR A 61 -6.83 3.48 3.16
N LEU A 62 -7.28 3.91 1.98
CA LEU A 62 -7.05 5.25 1.44
C LEU A 62 -8.26 6.14 1.75
N ALA A 63 -8.06 7.19 2.53
CA ALA A 63 -9.14 8.06 3.00
C ALA A 63 -9.94 8.72 1.86
N CYS A 64 -9.28 9.07 0.75
CA CYS A 64 -9.88 9.80 -0.36
C CYS A 64 -10.81 8.99 -1.28
N ILE A 65 -10.82 7.66 -1.15
CA ILE A 65 -11.70 6.78 -1.93
C ILE A 65 -12.57 5.90 -1.02
N THR A 66 -12.53 6.14 0.28
CA THR A 66 -13.33 5.42 1.26
C THR A 66 -14.44 6.34 1.76
N LEU A 67 -15.69 5.95 1.53
CA LEU A 67 -16.86 6.71 1.99
C LEU A 67 -16.90 6.78 3.52
N ALA A 68 -17.13 7.98 4.05
CA ALA A 68 -17.16 8.20 5.48
C ALA A 68 -18.40 7.58 6.14
N GLN A 69 -18.21 6.86 7.24
CA GLN A 69 -19.29 6.27 8.03
C GLN A 69 -19.37 6.87 9.43
N ASN A 70 -20.59 6.96 9.98
CA ASN A 70 -20.81 7.51 11.31
C ASN A 70 -20.20 6.61 12.38
N ASN A 71 -19.74 7.20 13.49
CA ASN A 71 -19.11 6.51 14.62
C ASN A 71 -17.84 5.71 14.23
N ALA A 72 -17.11 6.17 13.22
CA ALA A 72 -15.85 5.53 12.85
C ALA A 72 -14.69 6.02 13.73
N VAL A 73 -13.79 5.09 14.06
CA VAL A 73 -12.53 5.36 14.76
C VAL A 73 -11.41 5.38 13.73
N ILE A 74 -10.71 6.50 13.64
CA ILE A 74 -9.66 6.75 12.68
C ILE A 74 -8.31 6.77 13.39
N GLY A 75 -7.36 6.02 12.86
CA GLY A 75 -5.99 5.98 13.37
C GLY A 75 -4.94 6.12 12.26
N PRO A 76 -3.68 6.31 12.64
CA PRO A 76 -2.57 6.26 11.70
C PRO A 76 -2.43 4.87 11.07
N ARG A 77 -1.65 4.79 9.99
CA ARG A 77 -1.11 3.52 9.48
C ARG A 77 -0.17 2.86 10.50
N LYS A 78 0.24 1.61 10.25
CA LYS A 78 1.27 0.97 11.10
C LYS A 78 2.62 1.65 10.90
N GLY A 79 3.32 1.94 11.99
CA GLY A 79 4.65 2.54 11.96
C GLY A 79 4.90 3.51 13.10
N ARG A 80 6.04 4.19 13.06
CA ARG A 80 6.36 5.26 14.01
C ARG A 80 5.50 6.48 13.68
N VAL A 81 4.55 6.79 14.55
CA VAL A 81 3.71 7.99 14.41
C VAL A 81 4.57 9.23 14.67
N ILE A 82 4.60 10.16 13.72
CA ILE A 82 5.23 11.47 13.87
C ILE A 82 4.25 12.42 14.56
N ARG A 83 3.02 12.49 14.04
CA ARG A 83 1.94 13.31 14.60
C ARG A 83 0.59 12.88 14.02
N ASP A 84 -0.41 12.69 14.88
CA ASP A 84 -1.78 12.35 14.49
C ASP A 84 -1.82 11.17 13.50
N LEU A 85 -2.24 11.38 12.25
CA LEU A 85 -2.29 10.33 11.22
C LEU A 85 -1.01 10.19 10.40
N VAL A 86 0.01 11.03 10.66
CA VAL A 86 1.28 11.03 9.92
C VAL A 86 2.26 10.04 10.53
N VAL A 87 2.66 9.05 9.73
CA VAL A 87 3.69 8.07 10.07
C VAL A 87 5.00 8.35 9.34
N ASP A 88 6.09 7.88 9.94
CA ASP A 88 7.40 7.85 9.30
C ASP A 88 7.48 6.73 8.25
N GLU A 89 7.56 7.12 6.99
CA GLU A 89 7.61 6.21 5.84
C GLU A 89 9.04 5.77 5.49
N LYS A 90 10.07 6.28 6.18
CA LYS A 90 11.47 6.00 5.83
C LYS A 90 11.75 4.49 5.82
N LYS A 91 11.31 3.79 6.87
CA LYS A 91 11.47 2.32 6.96
C LYS A 91 10.83 1.61 5.78
N TYR A 92 9.64 2.04 5.37
CA TYR A 92 8.92 1.44 4.26
C TYR A 92 9.69 1.59 2.94
N PHE A 93 10.17 2.79 2.63
CA PHE A 93 10.93 3.02 1.40
C PHE A 93 12.34 2.40 1.44
N ASP A 94 12.96 2.29 2.61
CA ASP A 94 14.26 1.63 2.73
C ASP A 94 14.13 0.12 2.48
N GLU A 95 13.08 -0.53 2.97
CA GLU A 95 12.75 -1.91 2.62
C GLU A 95 12.44 -2.05 1.12
N LEU A 96 11.71 -1.10 0.52
CA LEU A 96 11.43 -1.10 -0.93
C LEU A 96 12.70 -1.03 -1.78
N LYS A 97 13.75 -0.33 -1.33
CA LYS A 97 15.03 -0.27 -2.07
C LYS A 97 15.75 -1.62 -2.11
N THR A 98 15.49 -2.52 -1.16
CA THR A 98 16.16 -3.83 -1.10
C THR A 98 15.87 -4.73 -2.30
N ILE A 99 14.73 -4.53 -2.96
CA ILE A 99 14.34 -5.24 -4.19
C ILE A 99 14.83 -4.54 -5.47
N LYS A 100 15.68 -3.52 -5.36
CA LYS A 100 16.25 -2.75 -6.48
C LYS A 100 15.19 -2.40 -7.54
N PRO A 101 14.16 -1.59 -7.22
CA PRO A 101 12.97 -1.44 -8.06
C PRO A 101 13.20 -0.51 -9.26
N PHE A 102 14.13 -0.88 -10.15
CA PHE A 102 14.49 -0.23 -11.40
C PHE A 102 14.99 -1.28 -12.39
N ILE A 103 14.91 -1.00 -13.69
CA ILE A 103 15.39 -1.94 -14.71
C ILE A 103 16.92 -1.96 -14.72
N ILE A 104 17.52 -3.14 -14.60
CA ILE A 104 18.94 -3.38 -14.90
C ILE A 104 19.02 -3.80 -16.37
N LYS A 105 19.51 -2.87 -17.21
CA LYS A 105 19.52 -3.05 -18.66
C LYS A 105 20.64 -3.97 -19.11
N ASN A 106 20.37 -4.70 -20.18
CA ASN A 106 21.39 -5.26 -21.06
C ASN A 106 21.39 -4.42 -22.35
N GLU A 107 22.46 -3.65 -22.58
CA GLU A 107 22.62 -2.74 -23.74
C GLU A 107 22.69 -3.49 -25.09
N GLU A 108 22.90 -4.80 -25.09
CA GLU A 108 23.02 -5.62 -26.30
C GLU A 108 21.68 -6.24 -26.76
N LYS A 109 20.59 -6.08 -26.01
CA LYS A 109 19.27 -6.67 -26.32
C LYS A 109 18.27 -5.65 -26.84
N ASP A 110 17.56 -6.02 -27.91
CA ASP A 110 16.35 -5.32 -28.32
C ASP A 110 15.29 -5.37 -27.22
N HIS A 111 14.85 -4.20 -26.74
CA HIS A 111 13.91 -4.04 -25.63
C HIS A 111 12.44 -4.23 -26.04
N VAL A 112 12.17 -5.13 -26.98
CA VAL A 112 10.81 -5.39 -27.48
C VAL A 112 10.00 -6.11 -26.40
N MET A 113 8.77 -5.64 -26.20
CA MET A 113 7.84 -6.23 -25.24
C MET A 113 6.55 -6.62 -25.96
N MET A 114 6.20 -7.91 -25.86
CA MET A 114 4.93 -8.42 -26.37
C MET A 114 3.76 -7.93 -25.51
N PRO A 115 2.57 -7.67 -26.08
CA PRO A 115 1.39 -7.28 -25.31
C PRO A 115 1.08 -8.25 -24.16
N SER A 116 1.26 -9.56 -24.37
CA SER A 116 1.07 -10.59 -23.34
C SER A 116 2.01 -10.43 -22.12
N ILE A 117 3.19 -9.83 -22.29
CA ILE A 117 4.10 -9.52 -21.18
C ILE A 117 3.65 -8.24 -20.48
N VAL A 118 3.20 -7.22 -21.23
CA VAL A 118 2.59 -6.02 -20.66
C VAL A 118 1.43 -6.40 -19.74
N ASP A 119 0.57 -7.32 -20.18
CA ASP A 119 -0.56 -7.83 -19.39
C ASP A 119 -0.15 -8.52 -18.08
N ARG A 120 1.02 -9.17 -18.04
CA ARG A 120 1.54 -9.78 -16.80
C ARG A 120 2.10 -8.74 -15.82
N ILE A 121 2.62 -7.64 -16.34
CA ILE A 121 3.13 -6.50 -15.58
C ILE A 121 1.98 -5.60 -15.10
N ASN A 122 0.90 -5.53 -15.87
CA ASN A 122 -0.31 -4.78 -15.55
C ASN A 122 -0.81 -5.15 -14.14
N HIS A 123 -1.43 -4.18 -13.47
CA HIS A 123 -1.75 -4.16 -12.05
C HIS A 123 -0.56 -4.01 -11.09
N SER A 124 0.64 -4.54 -11.39
CA SER A 124 1.82 -4.26 -10.53
C SER A 124 2.33 -2.82 -10.69
N GLN A 125 2.28 -2.29 -11.90
CA GLN A 125 2.63 -0.90 -12.18
C GLN A 125 1.67 0.09 -11.52
N ASP A 126 0.39 -0.29 -11.39
CA ASP A 126 -0.65 0.52 -10.74
C ASP A 126 -0.47 0.66 -9.22
N CYS A 127 0.50 -0.05 -8.62
CA CYS A 127 0.81 0.08 -7.21
C CYS A 127 1.36 1.49 -6.91
N VAL A 128 0.54 2.27 -6.19
CA VAL A 128 0.81 3.64 -5.72
C VAL A 128 1.60 3.71 -4.41
N LEU A 129 2.18 2.60 -3.96
CA LEU A 129 3.03 2.52 -2.75
C LEU A 129 2.35 3.07 -1.47
N CYS A 130 1.04 2.86 -1.32
CA CYS A 130 0.27 3.31 -0.14
C CYS A 130 0.44 2.42 1.10
N ALA A 131 1.05 1.23 0.93
CA ALA A 131 1.27 0.21 1.96
C ALA A 131 0.05 -0.24 2.79
N VAL A 132 -1.18 0.05 2.32
CA VAL A 132 -2.43 -0.47 2.91
C VAL A 132 -2.44 -1.99 2.98
N CYS A 133 -1.94 -2.67 1.94
CA CYS A 133 -1.85 -4.13 1.92
C CYS A 133 -0.89 -4.67 2.98
N ASP A 134 0.24 -4.02 3.20
CA ASP A 134 1.22 -4.38 4.24
C ASP A 134 0.64 -4.22 5.64
N ASP A 135 -0.19 -3.19 5.85
CA ASP A 135 -0.81 -2.93 7.14
C ASP A 135 -1.94 -3.91 7.45
N ASN A 136 -2.71 -4.32 6.45
CA ASN A 136 -3.84 -5.22 6.63
C ASN A 136 -3.44 -6.70 6.62
N SER A 137 -2.31 -7.07 6.01
CA SER A 137 -1.89 -8.47 5.97
C SER A 137 -1.59 -8.99 7.38
N LYS A 138 -1.72 -10.31 7.55
CA LYS A 138 -1.22 -10.99 8.75
C LYS A 138 0.30 -10.78 8.86
N ASP A 139 0.84 -11.06 10.04
CA ASP A 139 2.29 -11.07 10.21
C ASP A 139 2.92 -12.02 9.18
N THR A 140 3.58 -11.42 8.19
CA THR A 140 4.10 -12.08 6.98
C THR A 140 5.60 -11.85 6.92
N PRO A 141 6.39 -12.89 6.60
CA PRO A 141 7.85 -12.77 6.48
C PRO A 141 8.28 -11.81 5.36
N VAL A 142 7.40 -11.52 4.40
CA VAL A 142 7.61 -10.54 3.32
C VAL A 142 6.39 -9.65 3.21
N LYS A 143 6.62 -8.35 3.02
CA LYS A 143 5.56 -7.39 2.79
C LYS A 143 4.90 -7.57 1.41
N PRO A 144 3.55 -7.57 1.34
CA PRO A 144 2.79 -7.60 0.09
C PRO A 144 3.28 -6.64 -0.99
N SER A 145 3.59 -5.39 -0.63
CA SER A 145 4.03 -4.37 -1.59
C SER A 145 5.39 -4.68 -2.23
N LEU A 146 6.30 -5.32 -1.49
CA LEU A 146 7.58 -5.79 -2.03
C LEU A 146 7.36 -6.90 -3.05
N ILE A 147 6.43 -7.83 -2.80
CA ILE A 147 6.08 -8.89 -3.76
C ILE A 147 5.53 -8.29 -5.05
N VAL A 148 4.63 -7.30 -4.94
CA VAL A 148 4.04 -6.63 -6.13
C VAL A 148 5.10 -5.95 -6.98
N LYS A 149 6.05 -5.26 -6.35
CA LYS A 149 7.12 -4.54 -7.07
C LYS A 149 8.22 -5.48 -7.56
N ALA A 150 8.61 -6.50 -6.80
CA ALA A 150 9.54 -7.52 -7.28
C ALA A 150 8.96 -8.29 -8.47
N TRP A 151 7.66 -8.64 -8.41
CA TRP A 151 6.94 -9.25 -9.55
C TRP A 151 7.04 -8.39 -10.81
N GLN A 152 6.84 -7.08 -10.68
CA GLN A 152 6.88 -6.13 -11.80
C GLN A 152 8.16 -6.29 -12.62
N TYR A 153 9.31 -6.34 -11.96
CA TYR A 153 10.62 -6.43 -12.61
C TYR A 153 11.00 -7.86 -12.98
N PHE A 154 10.64 -8.84 -12.15
CA PHE A 154 10.94 -10.26 -12.40
C PHE A 154 10.33 -10.78 -13.72
N VAL A 155 9.11 -10.34 -14.05
CA VAL A 155 8.44 -10.76 -15.30
C VAL A 155 8.72 -9.85 -16.50
N ASP A 156 9.36 -8.70 -16.29
CA ASP A 156 9.71 -7.77 -17.36
C ASP A 156 10.76 -8.42 -18.29
N THR A 157 10.55 -8.37 -19.61
CA THR A 157 11.50 -8.94 -20.58
C THR A 157 12.71 -8.05 -20.81
N ARG A 158 12.63 -6.77 -20.43
CA ARG A 158 13.74 -5.81 -20.53
C ARG A 158 14.74 -5.96 -19.39
N GLU A 159 14.34 -6.64 -18.33
CA GLU A 159 15.17 -6.88 -17.15
C GLU A 159 16.20 -7.98 -17.42
N ALA A 160 17.48 -7.62 -17.29
CA ALA A 160 18.61 -8.53 -17.49
C ALA A 160 18.84 -9.42 -16.26
N GLU A 161 18.73 -8.85 -15.06
CA GLU A 161 19.11 -9.44 -13.78
C GLU A 161 17.88 -9.70 -12.90
N LYS A 162 16.93 -10.46 -13.43
CA LYS A 162 15.60 -10.70 -12.81
C LYS A 162 15.67 -11.15 -11.35
N HIS A 163 16.63 -12.01 -11.03
CA HIS A 163 16.76 -12.58 -9.69
C HIS A 163 17.17 -11.52 -8.64
N GLU A 164 17.84 -10.44 -9.04
CA GLU A 164 18.25 -9.37 -8.12
C GLU A 164 17.06 -8.70 -7.45
N HIS A 165 15.88 -8.68 -8.09
CA HIS A 165 14.67 -8.09 -7.53
C HIS A 165 13.98 -8.94 -6.47
N ILE A 166 14.31 -10.23 -6.42
CA ILE A 166 13.67 -11.19 -5.52
C ILE A 166 14.61 -11.70 -4.44
N THR A 167 15.93 -11.52 -4.58
CA THR A 167 16.95 -11.97 -3.62
C THR A 167 16.60 -11.57 -2.18
N ALA A 168 16.25 -10.30 -1.94
CA ALA A 168 15.93 -9.79 -0.60
C ALA A 168 14.65 -10.38 0.01
N ILE A 169 13.73 -10.91 -0.81
CA ILE A 169 12.44 -11.44 -0.36
C ILE A 169 12.35 -12.96 -0.52
N HIS A 170 13.35 -13.61 -1.13
CA HIS A 170 13.30 -15.01 -1.57
C HIS A 170 12.96 -15.96 -0.42
N GLU A 171 13.75 -15.94 0.65
CA GLU A 171 13.56 -16.82 1.80
C GLU A 171 12.18 -16.62 2.45
N GLY A 172 11.76 -15.37 2.61
CA GLY A 172 10.48 -15.06 3.21
C GLY A 172 9.30 -15.47 2.30
N LEU A 173 9.45 -15.33 0.97
CA LEU A 173 8.44 -15.74 0.00
C LEU A 173 8.20 -17.26 0.06
N LEU A 174 9.26 -18.06 0.15
CA LEU A 174 9.15 -19.51 0.30
C LEU A 174 8.46 -19.92 1.62
N LYS A 175 8.69 -19.16 2.70
CA LYS A 175 8.04 -19.37 4.01
C LYS A 175 6.57 -18.96 4.07
N LEU A 176 6.03 -18.29 3.04
CA LEU A 176 4.63 -17.87 3.05
C LEU A 176 3.68 -19.08 3.05
N THR A 177 2.77 -19.08 4.03
CA THR A 177 1.66 -20.03 4.10
C THR A 177 0.49 -19.59 3.20
N PRO A 178 -0.37 -20.52 2.76
CA PRO A 178 -1.58 -20.17 1.99
C PRO A 178 -2.49 -19.16 2.71
N ARG A 179 -2.53 -19.21 4.05
CA ARG A 179 -3.33 -18.30 4.88
C ARG A 179 -2.76 -16.87 4.88
N GLN A 180 -1.44 -16.74 4.92
CA GLN A 180 -0.75 -15.45 4.81
C GLN A 180 -0.95 -14.85 3.42
N ILE A 181 -0.76 -15.64 2.36
CA ILE A 181 -1.00 -15.22 0.96
C ILE A 181 -2.43 -14.70 0.79
N LYS A 182 -3.44 -15.44 1.28
CA LYS A 182 -4.85 -15.01 1.20
C LYS A 182 -5.09 -13.69 1.95
N SER A 183 -4.35 -13.41 3.01
CA SER A 183 -4.50 -12.16 3.79
C SER A 183 -3.97 -10.91 3.07
N MET A 184 -3.18 -11.07 2.00
CA MET A 184 -2.62 -9.97 1.23
C MET A 184 -3.65 -9.29 0.32
N GLU A 185 -4.81 -9.91 0.12
CA GLU A 185 -5.86 -9.48 -0.81
C GLU A 185 -6.71 -8.33 -0.24
N THR A 186 -6.06 -7.21 0.03
CA THR A 186 -6.61 -6.04 0.72
C THR A 186 -6.25 -4.72 0.02
N CYS A 187 -5.70 -4.81 -1.20
CA CYS A 187 -5.32 -3.65 -1.98
C CYS A 187 -6.57 -2.81 -2.34
N PRO A 188 -6.59 -1.50 -2.03
CA PRO A 188 -7.71 -0.64 -2.38
C PRO A 188 -7.81 -0.37 -3.90
N LEU A 189 -6.76 -0.69 -4.66
CA LEU A 189 -6.73 -0.61 -6.12
C LEU A 189 -6.90 -1.99 -6.79
N HIS A 190 -7.32 -3.00 -6.03
CA HIS A 190 -7.61 -4.34 -6.54
C HIS A 190 -6.44 -5.04 -7.26
N ILE A 191 -5.21 -4.72 -6.87
CA ILE A 191 -4.02 -5.41 -7.36
C ILE A 191 -4.05 -6.85 -6.83
N PRO A 192 -3.93 -7.89 -7.69
CA PRO A 192 -4.08 -9.29 -7.30
C PRO A 192 -2.79 -9.83 -6.65
N ILE A 193 -2.51 -9.38 -5.43
CA ILE A 193 -1.24 -9.67 -4.73
C ILE A 193 -1.10 -11.16 -4.43
N ALA A 194 -2.17 -11.81 -3.97
CA ALA A 194 -2.14 -13.23 -3.64
C ALA A 194 -1.80 -14.09 -4.86
N SER A 195 -2.28 -13.72 -6.05
CA SER A 195 -1.96 -14.43 -7.29
C SER A 195 -0.49 -14.29 -7.65
N LYS A 196 0.05 -13.06 -7.60
CA LYS A 196 1.46 -12.77 -7.89
C LYS A 196 2.39 -13.49 -6.92
N ALA A 197 2.06 -13.51 -5.62
CA ALA A 197 2.82 -14.24 -4.62
C ALA A 197 2.89 -15.75 -4.91
N LYS A 198 1.76 -16.37 -5.28
CA LYS A 198 1.70 -17.80 -5.64
C LYS A 198 2.51 -18.10 -6.89
N GLU A 199 2.38 -17.26 -7.92
CA GLU A 199 3.08 -17.48 -9.19
C GLU A 199 4.58 -17.30 -9.01
N LEU A 200 5.02 -16.27 -8.27
CA LEU A 200 6.42 -16.06 -7.97
C LEU A 200 7.00 -17.22 -7.17
N LYS A 201 6.29 -17.69 -6.14
CA LYS A 201 6.70 -18.85 -5.35
C LYS A 201 6.86 -20.11 -6.21
N ARG A 202 5.90 -20.39 -7.11
CA ARG A 202 5.97 -21.53 -8.05
C ARG A 202 7.16 -21.44 -9.03
N LEU A 203 7.57 -20.24 -9.41
CA LEU A 203 8.70 -20.05 -10.33
C LEU A 203 10.07 -20.22 -9.64
N LEU A 204 10.09 -20.33 -8.31
CA LEU A 204 11.29 -20.40 -7.48
C LEU A 204 11.44 -21.75 -6.75
N GLU A 205 10.42 -22.61 -6.84
CA GLU A 205 10.47 -24.03 -6.45
C GLU A 205 11.05 -24.87 -7.61
#